data_AF-A0A4V5MUZ5-F1
#
_entry.id   AF-A0A4V5MUZ5-F1
#
_cell.length_a   1.000
_cell.length_b   1.000
_cell.length_c   1.000
_cell.angle_alpha   90.00
_cell.angle_beta   90.00
_cell.angle_gamma   90.00
#
_symmetry.space_group_name_H-M   'P 1'
#
loop_
_entity.id
_entity.type
_entity.pdbx_description
1 polymer ?
#
loop_
_entity_poly.entity_id
_entity_poly.type
_entity_poly.pdbx_seq_one_letter_code
_entity_poly.pdbx_strand_id
1 'polypeptide(L)'
;MPTWGARTMPTPYALPTQQPRYRRERTAHRLDRLRRARSSNFSQKRTGVIMAEKRFDFAQAMLDRGLPVPDGITMQGLHDIVDEGVLGASNHVALALPLVARLAEADRPSARDEALALASFIAGTRGLGAPIVANALSWQTSGIADLPLAEGIATLRTRAAEWDAAATGRRRALITGGLKVLTGCRNPLIYDYSSTVADLVRELAQTGGLERMIIPESRAIDGGRRYMDALRDTDVPILFLPDAALEYAVALSDAVLLGAESLTRDGGISNTIGSTLAARAAQAHGKPVYGAADLFKVGEQYASEVPDQPLRDYDFLLRDGECCATDAPELEIVPPHLVTAILTELGPVAPQNLEAALSRRGTCLAIEETT
;
A
#
# COMPACT_ATOMS: atom_id res chain seq x y z
N MET A 1 -64.08 5.90 20.23
CA MET A 1 -63.96 4.43 20.02
C MET A 1 -64.32 4.17 18.57
N PRO A 2 -63.38 3.64 17.78
CA PRO A 2 -63.32 2.20 17.59
C PRO A 2 -61.91 1.59 17.67
N THR A 3 -61.94 0.27 17.67
CA THR A 3 -60.96 -0.77 17.97
C THR A 3 -59.67 -0.80 17.13
N TRP A 4 -58.54 -1.03 17.81
CA TRP A 4 -57.24 -1.38 17.21
C TRP A 4 -57.29 -2.77 16.56
N GLY A 5 -57.01 -2.81 15.26
CA GLY A 5 -56.78 -4.05 14.53
C GLY A 5 -55.36 -4.56 14.75
N ALA A 6 -55.23 -5.81 15.19
CA ALA A 6 -53.95 -6.50 15.32
C ALA A 6 -53.26 -6.64 13.96
N ARG A 7 -52.07 -6.06 13.82
CA ARG A 7 -51.09 -6.46 12.81
C ARG A 7 -49.88 -7.07 13.50
N THR A 8 -49.55 -8.25 13.03
CA THR A 8 -48.48 -9.16 13.44
C THR A 8 -47.12 -8.47 13.48
N MET A 9 -46.45 -8.55 14.63
CA MET A 9 -45.03 -8.20 14.79
C MET A 9 -44.16 -9.20 14.01
N PRO A 10 -43.17 -8.76 13.23
CA PRO A 10 -42.15 -9.66 12.72
C PRO A 10 -41.25 -10.13 13.88
N THR A 11 -40.94 -11.42 13.86
CA THR A 11 -40.04 -12.14 14.77
C THR A 11 -38.73 -11.38 15.01
N PRO A 12 -38.23 -11.29 16.26
CA PRO A 12 -36.90 -10.75 16.50
C PRO A 12 -35.84 -11.66 15.87
N TYR A 13 -34.95 -11.06 15.08
CA TYR A 13 -33.73 -11.70 14.57
C TYR A 13 -32.95 -12.30 15.75
N ALA A 14 -32.82 -13.63 15.77
CA ALA A 14 -31.95 -14.32 16.72
C ALA A 14 -30.49 -14.05 16.32
N LEU A 15 -29.74 -13.37 17.18
CA LEU A 15 -28.28 -13.26 17.05
C LEU A 15 -27.65 -14.65 17.21
N PRO A 16 -26.74 -15.08 16.31
CA PRO A 16 -26.01 -16.32 16.53
C PRO A 16 -25.08 -16.15 17.73
N THR A 17 -25.31 -16.94 18.77
CA THR A 17 -24.45 -17.07 19.94
C THR A 17 -23.23 -17.91 19.57
N GLN A 18 -22.21 -17.27 18.99
CA GLN A 18 -20.85 -17.78 19.06
C GLN A 18 -20.07 -16.89 20.02
N GLN A 19 -20.00 -17.30 21.29
CA GLN A 19 -18.96 -16.80 22.18
C GLN A 19 -17.62 -17.38 21.73
N PRO A 20 -16.62 -16.55 21.36
CA PRO A 20 -15.28 -17.08 21.16
C PRO A 20 -14.68 -17.41 22.53
N ARG A 21 -14.12 -18.61 22.66
CA ARG A 21 -13.28 -19.07 23.79
C ARG A 21 -11.96 -18.28 23.92
N TYR A 22 -12.00 -16.95 23.78
CA TYR A 22 -10.81 -16.12 23.54
C TYR A 22 -10.37 -15.27 24.75
N ARG A 23 -11.00 -15.42 25.93
CA ARG A 23 -10.87 -14.44 27.03
C ARG A 23 -10.14 -14.89 28.30
N ARG A 24 -9.57 -16.09 28.40
CA ARG A 24 -8.96 -16.55 29.67
C ARG A 24 -7.47 -16.90 29.67
N GLU A 25 -6.85 -17.19 28.52
CA GLU A 25 -5.45 -17.65 28.51
C GLU A 25 -4.39 -16.56 28.29
N ARG A 26 -4.75 -15.38 27.76
CA ARG A 26 -3.76 -14.30 27.48
C ARG A 26 -3.52 -13.30 28.60
N THR A 27 -4.39 -13.23 29.61
CA THR A 27 -4.25 -12.25 30.71
C THR A 27 -3.16 -12.67 31.72
N ALA A 28 -2.99 -13.98 31.94
CA ALA A 28 -1.99 -14.50 32.88
C ALA A 28 -0.55 -14.31 32.38
N HIS A 29 -0.30 -14.50 31.07
CA HIS A 29 1.04 -14.32 30.48
C HIS A 29 1.47 -12.85 30.34
N ARG A 30 0.52 -11.89 30.36
CA ARG A 30 0.80 -10.46 30.23
C ARG A 30 1.15 -9.80 31.57
N LEU A 31 0.50 -10.20 32.66
CA LEU A 31 0.82 -9.73 34.01
C LEU A 31 2.22 -10.20 34.47
N ASP A 32 2.65 -11.36 34.01
CA ASP A 32 3.96 -11.92 34.35
C ASP A 32 5.12 -11.26 33.57
N ARG A 33 4.84 -10.71 32.38
CA ARG A 33 5.79 -9.85 31.64
C ARG A 33 5.93 -8.47 32.29
N LEU A 34 4.83 -7.90 32.77
CA LEU A 34 4.81 -6.60 33.47
C LEU A 34 5.51 -6.65 34.83
N ARG A 35 5.50 -7.81 35.53
CA ARG A 35 6.29 -8.03 36.75
C ARG A 35 7.79 -8.09 36.50
N ARG A 36 8.23 -8.68 35.38
CA ARG A 36 9.65 -8.76 34.99
C ARG A 36 10.21 -7.41 34.55
N ALA A 37 9.40 -6.57 33.90
CA ALA A 37 9.81 -5.23 33.46
C ALA A 37 10.15 -4.26 34.61
N ARG A 38 9.60 -4.47 35.81
CA ARG A 38 9.94 -3.65 37.00
C ARG A 38 11.30 -3.99 37.63
N SER A 39 11.97 -5.06 37.19
CA SER A 39 13.24 -5.53 37.76
C SER A 39 14.47 -5.20 36.90
N SER A 40 14.28 -4.59 35.72
CA SER A 40 15.35 -4.44 34.71
C SER A 40 15.58 -2.99 34.27
N ASN A 41 15.39 -2.01 35.16
CA ASN A 41 15.88 -0.65 34.94
C ASN A 41 17.39 -0.58 35.18
N PHE A 42 18.14 -1.22 34.28
CA PHE A 42 19.50 -0.88 33.83
C PHE A 42 19.90 -1.95 32.80
N SER A 43 20.28 -1.51 31.60
CA SER A 43 20.71 -2.34 30.44
C SER A 43 19.61 -3.00 29.60
N GLN A 44 18.95 -2.22 28.73
CA GLN A 44 18.40 -2.76 27.47
C GLN A 44 19.43 -2.59 26.34
N LYS A 45 20.50 -3.39 26.44
CA LYS A 45 21.12 -4.01 25.27
C LYS A 45 20.92 -5.52 25.45
N ARG A 46 20.38 -6.18 24.42
CA ARG A 46 20.20 -7.64 24.25
C ARG A 46 18.99 -8.28 24.95
N THR A 47 17.90 -8.39 24.18
CA THR A 47 17.17 -9.66 24.07
C THR A 47 17.22 -10.08 22.61
N GLY A 48 18.23 -10.91 22.29
CA GLY A 48 18.47 -11.42 20.95
C GLY A 48 17.49 -12.52 20.59
N VAL A 49 16.39 -12.14 19.96
CA VAL A 49 15.86 -12.94 18.86
C VAL A 49 16.50 -12.33 17.62
N ILE A 50 17.64 -12.88 17.18
CA ILE A 50 18.16 -12.59 15.86
C ILE A 50 17.11 -13.17 14.91
N MET A 51 16.25 -12.33 14.35
CA MET A 51 15.44 -12.74 13.20
C MET A 51 16.44 -13.23 12.15
N ALA A 52 16.24 -14.44 11.65
CA ALA A 52 17.08 -14.96 10.59
C ALA A 52 17.01 -13.99 9.41
N GLU A 53 18.16 -13.48 8.99
CA GLU A 53 18.26 -12.53 7.88
C GLU A 53 17.98 -13.29 6.58
N LYS A 54 16.89 -12.90 5.91
CA LYS A 54 16.35 -13.59 4.73
C LYS A 54 17.36 -13.60 3.59
N ARG A 55 18.27 -12.62 3.51
CA ARG A 55 19.33 -12.63 2.49
C ARG A 55 20.17 -13.91 2.48
N PHE A 56 20.33 -14.58 3.63
CA PHE A 56 21.05 -15.85 3.69
C PHE A 56 20.25 -17.03 3.15
N ASP A 57 18.91 -16.97 3.19
CA ASP A 57 18.06 -17.97 2.55
C ASP A 57 18.26 -17.96 1.03
N PHE A 58 18.48 -16.77 0.42
CA PHE A 58 18.83 -16.66 -0.99
C PHE A 58 20.19 -17.28 -1.31
N ALA A 59 21.21 -16.98 -0.49
CA ALA A 59 22.54 -17.56 -0.67
C ALA A 59 22.50 -19.10 -0.57
N GLN A 60 21.74 -19.64 0.37
CA GLN A 60 21.52 -21.08 0.50
C GLN A 60 20.78 -21.65 -0.71
N ALA A 61 19.73 -20.97 -1.20
CA ALA A 61 18.99 -21.40 -2.39
C ALA A 61 19.85 -21.43 -3.66
N MET A 62 20.87 -20.56 -3.77
CA MET A 62 21.85 -20.62 -4.86
C MET A 62 22.75 -21.87 -4.75
N LEU A 63 23.29 -22.13 -3.56
CA LEU A 63 24.10 -23.32 -3.29
C LEU A 63 23.35 -24.62 -3.59
N ASP A 64 22.10 -24.71 -3.16
CA ASP A 64 21.25 -25.90 -3.38
C ASP A 64 20.99 -26.17 -4.87
N ARG A 65 21.07 -25.13 -5.72
CA ARG A 65 20.93 -25.21 -7.18
C ARG A 65 22.27 -25.42 -7.90
N GLY A 66 23.38 -25.51 -7.17
CA GLY A 66 24.73 -25.58 -7.76
C GLY A 66 25.19 -24.26 -8.40
N LEU A 67 24.58 -23.13 -8.02
CA LEU A 67 24.94 -21.79 -8.46
C LEU A 67 25.95 -21.14 -7.51
N PRO A 68 26.74 -20.16 -7.97
CA PRO A 68 27.72 -19.50 -7.11
C PRO A 68 27.05 -18.73 -5.97
N VAL A 69 27.77 -18.61 -4.86
CA VAL A 69 27.35 -17.74 -3.75
C VAL A 69 27.31 -16.29 -4.25
N PRO A 70 26.25 -15.52 -3.95
CA PRO A 70 26.15 -14.13 -4.37
C PRO A 70 27.32 -13.28 -3.87
N ASP A 71 27.75 -12.32 -4.69
CA ASP A 71 28.83 -11.38 -4.31
C ASP A 71 28.40 -10.42 -3.18
N GLY A 72 29.38 -9.73 -2.59
CA GLY A 72 29.13 -8.81 -1.47
C GLY A 72 28.15 -7.68 -1.82
N ILE A 73 28.14 -7.22 -3.07
CA ILE A 73 27.21 -6.18 -3.54
C ILE A 73 25.77 -6.73 -3.59
N THR A 74 25.58 -7.96 -4.06
CA THR A 74 24.27 -8.63 -4.08
C THR A 74 23.77 -8.85 -2.66
N MET A 75 24.64 -9.31 -1.76
CA MET A 75 24.29 -9.54 -0.36
C MET A 75 23.94 -8.24 0.36
N GLN A 76 24.63 -7.13 0.08
CA GLN A 76 24.29 -5.83 0.63
C GLN A 76 22.95 -5.32 0.07
N GLY A 77 22.74 -5.40 -1.25
CA GLY A 77 21.46 -5.01 -1.84
C GLY A 77 20.28 -5.80 -1.30
N LEU A 78 20.46 -7.11 -1.04
CA LEU A 78 19.45 -7.93 -0.37
C LEU A 78 19.19 -7.51 1.08
N HIS A 79 20.22 -7.09 1.82
CA HIS A 79 20.04 -6.52 3.15
C HIS A 79 19.13 -5.30 3.09
N ASP A 80 19.46 -4.35 2.21
CA ASP A 80 18.74 -3.07 2.09
C ASP A 80 17.28 -3.28 1.63
N ILE A 81 17.00 -4.31 0.82
CA ILE A 81 15.68 -4.56 0.25
C ILE A 81 14.80 -5.46 1.14
N VAL A 82 15.38 -6.53 1.71
CA VAL A 82 14.62 -7.65 2.29
C VAL A 82 14.73 -7.71 3.81
N ASP A 83 15.87 -7.29 4.39
CA ASP A 83 16.13 -7.40 5.83
C ASP A 83 15.89 -6.08 6.57
N GLU A 84 16.57 -4.99 6.15
CA GLU A 84 16.39 -3.65 6.73
C GLU A 84 15.15 -2.98 6.14
N GLY A 85 15.07 -2.98 4.80
CA GLY A 85 14.03 -2.28 4.06
C GLY A 85 14.25 -0.77 4.02
N VAL A 86 13.59 -0.12 3.07
CA VAL A 86 13.55 1.35 2.95
C VAL A 86 12.12 1.85 3.12
N LEU A 87 11.91 3.09 3.55
CA LEU A 87 10.55 3.62 3.62
C LEU A 87 9.99 3.82 2.21
N GLY A 88 8.77 3.32 1.96
CA GLY A 88 8.05 3.47 0.69
C GLY A 88 8.31 2.33 -0.32
N ALA A 89 7.22 1.82 -0.91
CA ALA A 89 7.29 0.68 -1.83
C ALA A 89 8.06 1.01 -3.13
N SER A 90 7.98 2.24 -3.63
CA SER A 90 8.73 2.68 -4.82
C SER A 90 10.25 2.67 -4.62
N ASN A 91 10.73 2.99 -3.41
CA ASN A 91 12.16 2.97 -3.12
C ASN A 91 12.73 1.53 -3.15
N HIS A 92 11.94 0.53 -2.77
CA HIS A 92 12.34 -0.87 -2.92
C HIS A 92 12.51 -1.25 -4.39
N VAL A 93 11.66 -0.74 -5.29
CA VAL A 93 11.81 -1.00 -6.74
C VAL A 93 13.08 -0.35 -7.29
N ALA A 94 13.37 0.89 -6.88
CA ALA A 94 14.57 1.62 -7.28
C ALA A 94 15.87 0.91 -6.84
N LEU A 95 15.83 0.08 -5.79
CA LEU A 95 16.95 -0.77 -5.38
C LEU A 95 16.94 -2.13 -6.11
N ALA A 96 15.77 -2.74 -6.26
CA ALA A 96 15.65 -4.12 -6.76
C ALA A 96 15.97 -4.26 -8.27
N LEU A 97 15.42 -3.40 -9.13
CA LEU A 97 15.60 -3.54 -10.58
C LEU A 97 17.07 -3.36 -11.01
N PRO A 98 17.81 -2.35 -10.51
CA PRO A 98 19.23 -2.22 -10.83
C PRO A 98 20.07 -3.37 -10.28
N LEU A 99 19.73 -3.91 -9.10
CA LEU A 99 20.45 -5.04 -8.51
C LEU A 99 20.34 -6.30 -9.38
N VAL A 100 19.12 -6.59 -9.86
CA VAL A 100 18.85 -7.70 -10.79
C VAL A 100 19.59 -7.50 -12.11
N ALA A 101 19.53 -6.31 -12.71
CA ALA A 101 20.23 -6.01 -13.95
C ALA A 101 21.75 -6.17 -13.80
N ARG A 102 22.33 -5.65 -12.71
CA ARG A 102 23.76 -5.76 -12.41
C ARG A 102 24.21 -7.22 -12.25
N LEU A 103 23.43 -8.05 -11.56
CA LEU A 103 23.76 -9.46 -11.39
C LEU A 103 23.79 -10.21 -12.73
N ALA A 104 22.89 -9.85 -13.64
CA ALA A 104 22.84 -10.44 -14.99
C ALA A 104 24.07 -10.09 -15.85
N GLU A 105 24.73 -8.96 -15.59
CA GLU A 105 25.93 -8.51 -16.31
C GLU A 105 27.23 -9.18 -15.85
N ALA A 106 27.18 -10.04 -14.83
CA ALA A 106 28.38 -10.70 -14.34
C ALA A 106 29.01 -11.62 -15.41
N ASP A 107 30.34 -11.64 -15.49
CA ASP A 107 31.09 -12.42 -16.48
C ASP A 107 31.11 -13.93 -16.15
N ARG A 108 29.94 -14.57 -16.26
CA ARG A 108 29.77 -16.02 -16.09
C ARG A 108 28.48 -16.52 -16.76
N PRO A 109 28.45 -17.77 -17.26
CA PRO A 109 27.29 -18.31 -17.97
C PRO A 109 25.98 -18.33 -17.17
N SER A 110 26.06 -18.47 -15.85
CA SER A 110 24.89 -18.57 -14.96
C SER A 110 24.30 -17.21 -14.55
N ALA A 111 24.92 -16.08 -14.91
CA ALA A 111 24.58 -14.76 -14.39
C ALA A 111 23.10 -14.37 -14.62
N ARG A 112 22.55 -14.67 -15.80
CA ARG A 112 21.13 -14.43 -16.11
C ARG A 112 20.22 -15.26 -15.22
N ASP A 113 20.51 -16.54 -15.04
CA ASP A 113 19.66 -17.44 -14.26
C ASP A 113 19.70 -17.09 -12.77
N GLU A 114 20.85 -16.63 -12.27
CA GLU A 114 21.02 -16.05 -10.93
C GLU A 114 20.20 -14.76 -10.76
N ALA A 115 20.21 -13.87 -11.77
CA ALA A 115 19.41 -12.63 -11.74
C ALA A 115 17.90 -12.91 -11.74
N LEU A 116 17.44 -13.88 -12.54
CA LEU A 116 16.04 -14.31 -12.52
C LEU A 116 15.66 -14.95 -11.18
N ALA A 117 16.56 -15.73 -10.58
CA ALA A 117 16.34 -16.29 -9.25
C ALA A 117 16.30 -15.19 -8.17
N LEU A 118 17.16 -14.17 -8.27
CA LEU A 118 17.15 -13.01 -7.38
C LEU A 118 15.84 -12.24 -7.47
N ALA A 119 15.37 -11.96 -8.69
CA ALA A 119 14.09 -11.31 -8.91
C ALA A 119 12.93 -12.10 -8.28
N SER A 120 12.88 -13.42 -8.51
CA SER A 120 11.89 -14.31 -7.90
C SER A 120 11.94 -14.29 -6.37
N PHE A 121 13.15 -14.28 -5.78
CA PHE A 121 13.35 -14.23 -4.34
C PHE A 121 12.86 -12.91 -3.73
N ILE A 122 13.22 -11.77 -4.32
CA ILE A 122 12.77 -10.45 -3.84
C ILE A 122 11.24 -10.32 -3.96
N ALA A 123 10.67 -10.79 -5.07
CA ALA A 123 9.22 -10.80 -5.27
C ALA A 123 8.49 -11.67 -4.23
N GLY A 124 9.01 -12.88 -3.94
CA GLY A 124 8.43 -13.79 -2.96
C GLY A 124 8.64 -13.40 -1.50
N THR A 125 9.47 -12.39 -1.22
CA THR A 125 9.74 -11.90 0.13
C THR A 125 9.15 -10.51 0.35
N ARG A 126 9.78 -9.47 -0.23
CA ARG A 126 9.32 -8.09 -0.07
C ARG A 126 8.03 -7.82 -0.85
N GLY A 127 7.87 -8.47 -2.01
CA GLY A 127 6.69 -8.29 -2.85
C GLY A 127 5.37 -8.72 -2.23
N LEU A 128 5.37 -9.63 -1.25
CA LEU A 128 4.16 -10.05 -0.53
C LEU A 128 3.48 -8.90 0.21
N GLY A 129 4.26 -8.00 0.82
CA GLY A 129 3.74 -6.81 1.51
C GLY A 129 3.73 -5.54 0.64
N ALA A 130 4.31 -5.61 -0.57
CA ALA A 130 4.43 -4.49 -1.48
C ALA A 130 4.29 -4.97 -2.93
N PRO A 131 3.06 -5.18 -3.43
CA PRO A 131 2.81 -5.76 -4.75
C PRO A 131 3.53 -5.08 -5.91
N ILE A 132 3.78 -3.76 -5.81
CA ILE A 132 4.59 -3.01 -6.79
C ILE A 132 5.99 -3.57 -6.98
N VAL A 133 6.62 -4.13 -5.95
CA VAL A 133 7.94 -4.77 -6.04
C VAL A 133 7.85 -6.04 -6.87
N ALA A 134 6.91 -6.94 -6.54
CA ALA A 134 6.70 -8.17 -7.30
C ALA A 134 6.32 -7.88 -8.76
N ASN A 135 5.40 -6.93 -8.97
CA ASN A 135 4.94 -6.54 -10.31
C ASN A 135 6.03 -5.87 -11.15
N ALA A 136 6.88 -5.04 -10.55
CA ALA A 136 8.01 -4.42 -11.23
C ALA A 136 9.06 -5.45 -11.65
N LEU A 137 9.37 -6.40 -10.76
CA LEU A 137 10.29 -7.50 -11.07
C LEU A 137 9.72 -8.42 -12.15
N SER A 138 8.43 -8.80 -12.05
CA SER A 138 7.77 -9.59 -13.08
C SER A 138 7.77 -8.90 -14.44
N TRP A 139 7.57 -7.58 -14.48
CA TRP A 139 7.70 -6.80 -15.71
C TRP A 139 9.14 -6.81 -16.24
N GLN A 140 10.13 -6.55 -15.39
CA GLN A 140 11.54 -6.54 -15.77
C GLN A 140 11.98 -7.89 -16.33
N THR A 141 11.55 -8.99 -15.74
CA THR A 141 11.98 -10.35 -16.11
C THR A 141 11.12 -11.02 -17.19
N SER A 142 10.04 -10.38 -17.64
CA SER A 142 9.11 -10.97 -18.62
C SER A 142 9.82 -11.34 -19.93
N GLY A 143 9.70 -12.60 -20.37
CA GLY A 143 10.30 -13.12 -21.62
C GLY A 143 11.83 -13.24 -21.63
N ILE A 144 12.53 -12.86 -20.55
CA ILE A 144 14.01 -12.82 -20.53
C ILE A 144 14.64 -14.21 -20.68
N ALA A 145 13.99 -15.26 -20.17
CA ALA A 145 14.48 -16.63 -20.28
C ALA A 145 14.51 -17.15 -21.73
N ASP A 146 13.60 -16.65 -22.57
CA ASP A 146 13.42 -17.06 -23.97
C ASP A 146 14.33 -16.31 -24.94
N LEU A 147 14.94 -15.20 -24.51
CA LEU A 147 15.86 -14.40 -25.30
C LEU A 147 17.28 -14.98 -25.33
N PRO A 148 18.06 -14.73 -26.41
CA PRO A 148 19.50 -14.95 -26.41
C PRO A 148 20.17 -14.28 -25.20
N LEU A 149 21.19 -14.91 -24.61
CA LEU A 149 21.78 -14.45 -23.34
C LEU A 149 22.15 -12.96 -23.33
N ALA A 150 22.88 -12.50 -24.36
CA ALA A 150 23.30 -11.11 -24.48
C ALA A 150 22.11 -10.14 -24.62
N GLU A 151 21.07 -10.55 -25.34
CA GLU A 151 19.85 -9.77 -25.53
C GLU A 151 19.05 -9.71 -24.22
N GLY A 152 18.87 -10.82 -23.52
CA GLY A 152 18.20 -10.86 -22.22
C GLY A 152 18.88 -9.97 -21.17
N ILE A 153 20.22 -9.98 -21.10
CA ILE A 153 20.99 -9.09 -20.21
C ILE A 153 20.76 -7.62 -20.58
N ALA A 154 20.85 -7.29 -21.88
CA ALA A 154 20.61 -5.93 -22.35
C ALA A 154 19.19 -5.45 -22.02
N THR A 155 18.18 -6.30 -22.21
CA THR A 155 16.77 -5.99 -21.90
C THR A 155 16.54 -5.76 -20.41
N LEU A 156 17.12 -6.59 -19.52
CA LEU A 156 17.04 -6.38 -18.07
C LEU A 156 17.59 -5.00 -17.65
N ARG A 157 18.72 -4.61 -18.24
CA ARG A 157 19.36 -3.31 -17.99
C ARG A 157 18.53 -2.15 -18.51
N THR A 158 18.05 -2.23 -19.76
CA THR A 158 17.20 -1.19 -20.36
C THR A 158 15.94 -1.00 -19.52
N ARG A 159 15.23 -2.08 -19.19
CA ARG A 159 14.03 -2.02 -18.33
C ARG A 159 14.33 -1.44 -16.94
N ALA A 160 15.48 -1.76 -16.32
CA ALA A 160 15.88 -1.13 -15.06
C ALA A 160 16.08 0.39 -15.20
N ALA A 161 16.76 0.82 -16.26
CA ALA A 161 17.07 2.24 -16.50
C ALA A 161 15.83 3.07 -16.87
N GLU A 162 14.84 2.47 -17.53
CA GLU A 162 13.64 3.16 -18.00
C GLU A 162 12.51 3.21 -16.96
N TRP A 163 12.61 2.45 -15.87
CA TRP A 163 11.55 2.30 -14.86
C TRP A 163 11.02 3.64 -14.34
N ASP A 164 11.91 4.56 -13.94
CA ASP A 164 11.52 5.83 -13.34
C ASP A 164 10.79 6.74 -14.34
N ALA A 165 11.27 6.77 -15.58
CA ALA A 165 10.63 7.51 -16.67
C ALA A 165 9.22 6.94 -16.96
N ALA A 166 9.10 5.61 -17.03
CA ALA A 166 7.83 4.93 -17.23
C ALA A 166 6.85 5.15 -16.05
N ALA A 167 7.33 5.08 -14.81
CA ALA A 167 6.54 5.36 -13.61
C ALA A 167 6.05 6.82 -13.57
N THR A 168 6.90 7.76 -13.97
CA THR A 168 6.53 9.18 -14.12
C THR A 168 5.46 9.36 -15.19
N GLY A 169 5.59 8.67 -16.33
CA GLY A 169 4.58 8.65 -17.40
C GLY A 169 3.23 8.14 -16.92
N ARG A 170 3.20 7.00 -16.22
CA ARG A 170 1.97 6.42 -15.64
C ARG A 170 1.33 7.37 -14.64
N ARG A 171 2.10 7.98 -13.75
CA ARG A 171 1.59 8.98 -12.80
C ARG A 171 0.97 10.17 -13.52
N ARG A 172 1.60 10.69 -14.56
CA ARG A 172 1.05 11.80 -15.37
C ARG A 172 -0.27 11.41 -16.01
N ALA A 173 -0.34 10.24 -16.64
CA ALA A 173 -1.57 9.73 -17.26
C ALA A 173 -2.69 9.57 -16.22
N LEU A 174 -2.38 9.04 -15.04
CA LEU A 174 -3.30 8.94 -13.90
C LEU A 174 -3.84 10.30 -13.49
N ILE A 175 -2.97 11.29 -13.31
CA ILE A 175 -3.37 12.65 -12.92
C ILE A 175 -4.28 13.26 -14.00
N THR A 176 -3.87 13.19 -15.27
CA THR A 176 -4.69 13.70 -16.39
C THR A 176 -6.06 13.02 -16.45
N GLY A 177 -6.14 11.70 -16.23
CA GLY A 177 -7.41 10.97 -16.15
C GLY A 177 -8.25 11.41 -14.95
N GLY A 178 -7.62 11.57 -13.78
CA GLY A 178 -8.23 12.01 -12.54
C GLY A 178 -8.86 13.40 -12.64
N LEU A 179 -8.20 14.36 -13.29
CA LEU A 179 -8.73 15.72 -13.48
C LEU A 179 -10.06 15.73 -14.24
N LYS A 180 -10.22 14.84 -15.22
CA LYS A 180 -11.49 14.69 -15.98
C LYS A 180 -12.61 14.20 -15.08
N VAL A 181 -12.31 13.28 -14.16
CA VAL A 181 -13.29 12.72 -13.22
C VAL A 181 -13.66 13.74 -12.13
N LEU A 182 -12.68 14.51 -11.66
CA LEU A 182 -12.85 15.49 -10.60
C LEU A 182 -13.30 16.87 -11.11
N THR A 183 -13.72 16.96 -12.37
CA THR A 183 -14.27 18.20 -12.93
C THR A 183 -15.49 18.65 -12.12
N GLY A 184 -15.44 19.88 -11.59
CA GLY A 184 -16.50 20.44 -10.75
C GLY A 184 -16.40 20.07 -9.26
N CYS A 185 -15.43 19.26 -8.84
CA CYS A 185 -15.10 19.09 -7.43
C CYS A 185 -14.52 20.40 -6.90
N ARG A 186 -15.10 20.95 -5.82
CA ARG A 186 -14.65 22.21 -5.20
C ARG A 186 -14.04 21.98 -3.83
N ASN A 187 -14.48 20.93 -3.14
CA ASN A 187 -14.13 20.60 -1.76
C ASN A 187 -13.67 19.14 -1.63
N PRO A 188 -12.51 18.73 -2.18
CA PRO A 188 -12.01 17.37 -1.99
C PRO A 188 -11.63 17.14 -0.52
N LEU A 189 -12.07 16.01 0.04
CA LEU A 189 -11.51 15.46 1.26
C LEU A 189 -10.35 14.53 0.92
N ILE A 190 -9.22 14.71 1.58
CA ILE A 190 -8.00 13.95 1.33
C ILE A 190 -7.62 13.25 2.64
N TYR A 191 -7.69 11.92 2.66
CA TYR A 191 -7.38 11.15 3.86
C TYR A 191 -6.04 10.43 3.74
N ASP A 192 -5.16 10.74 4.69
CA ASP A 192 -3.78 10.27 4.80
C ASP A 192 -2.85 10.68 3.63
N TYR A 193 -1.54 10.74 3.89
CA TYR A 193 -0.60 11.28 2.90
C TYR A 193 -0.37 10.33 1.72
N SER A 194 -0.62 10.84 0.51
CA SER A 194 -0.19 10.22 -0.73
C SER A 194 0.42 11.27 -1.66
N SER A 195 1.65 11.03 -2.13
CA SER A 195 2.29 11.89 -3.12
C SER A 195 1.51 11.95 -4.43
N THR A 196 0.88 10.85 -4.84
CA THR A 196 0.04 10.81 -6.05
C THR A 196 -1.21 11.66 -5.88
N VAL A 197 -1.85 11.63 -4.71
CA VAL A 197 -3.01 12.49 -4.43
C VAL A 197 -2.58 13.95 -4.27
N ALA A 198 -1.40 14.21 -3.70
CA ALA A 198 -0.82 15.56 -3.63
C ALA A 198 -0.63 16.16 -5.03
N ASP A 199 0.00 15.41 -5.94
CA ASP A 199 0.20 15.82 -7.33
C ASP A 199 -1.16 16.03 -8.04
N LEU A 200 -2.12 15.12 -7.87
CA LEU A 200 -3.46 15.24 -8.45
C LEU A 200 -4.20 16.50 -7.97
N VAL A 201 -4.20 16.76 -6.66
CA VAL A 201 -4.91 17.89 -6.07
C VAL A 201 -4.21 19.22 -6.37
N ARG A 202 -2.87 19.22 -6.48
CA ARG A 202 -2.08 20.36 -6.94
C ARG A 202 -2.47 20.75 -8.37
N GLU A 203 -2.57 19.78 -9.28
CA GLU A 203 -3.02 20.03 -10.65
C GLU A 203 -4.49 20.46 -10.68
N LEU A 204 -5.33 19.89 -9.81
CA LEU A 204 -6.72 20.32 -9.68
C LEU A 204 -6.84 21.78 -9.21
N ALA A 205 -5.99 22.22 -8.29
CA ALA A 205 -5.94 23.61 -7.81
C ALA A 205 -5.61 24.60 -8.93
N GLN A 206 -4.73 24.23 -9.87
CA GLN A 206 -4.37 25.07 -11.02
C GLN A 206 -5.56 25.32 -11.97
N THR A 207 -6.61 24.49 -11.92
CA THR A 207 -7.83 24.71 -12.72
C THR A 207 -8.70 25.86 -12.20
N GLY A 208 -8.43 26.38 -10.98
CA GLY A 208 -9.12 27.52 -10.38
C GLY A 208 -10.51 27.23 -9.81
N GLY A 209 -10.92 25.95 -9.73
CA GLY A 209 -12.26 25.56 -9.27
C GLY A 209 -12.38 25.20 -7.78
N LEU A 210 -11.26 25.09 -7.05
CA LEU A 210 -11.28 24.65 -5.65
C LEU A 210 -11.65 25.79 -4.69
N GLU A 211 -12.63 25.54 -3.82
CA GLU A 211 -13.01 26.45 -2.74
C GLU A 211 -12.19 26.19 -1.46
N ARG A 212 -11.85 24.92 -1.18
CA ARG A 212 -10.95 24.49 -0.10
C ARG A 212 -10.56 23.03 -0.25
N MET A 213 -9.48 22.62 0.40
CA MET A 213 -9.12 21.21 0.60
C MET A 213 -9.45 20.83 2.05
N ILE A 214 -10.06 19.66 2.26
CA ILE A 214 -10.42 19.17 3.60
C ILE A 214 -9.48 18.04 3.96
N ILE A 215 -8.70 18.20 5.02
CA ILE A 215 -7.61 17.26 5.35
C ILE A 215 -7.71 16.89 6.83
N PRO A 216 -8.21 15.70 7.16
CA PRO A 216 -8.11 15.13 8.50
C PRO A 216 -6.64 14.89 8.88
N GLU A 217 -6.32 14.92 10.17
CA GLU A 217 -4.94 14.76 10.66
C GLU A 217 -4.33 13.38 10.33
N SER A 218 -5.16 12.34 10.19
CA SER A 218 -4.70 10.94 10.04
C SER A 218 -3.71 10.60 11.16
N ARG A 219 -4.20 10.64 12.40
CA ARG A 219 -3.39 10.68 13.61
C ARG A 219 -2.49 9.45 13.76
N ALA A 220 -2.86 8.35 13.11
CA ALA A 220 -2.11 7.11 13.14
C ALA A 220 -0.64 7.29 12.74
N ILE A 221 -0.39 8.08 11.70
CA ILE A 221 0.98 8.39 11.22
C ILE A 221 1.23 9.89 11.03
N ASP A 222 0.31 10.72 11.50
CA ASP A 222 0.26 12.17 11.25
C ASP A 222 0.28 12.51 9.75
N GLY A 223 -0.37 11.67 8.93
CA GLY A 223 -0.24 11.76 7.48
C GLY A 223 -0.86 13.03 6.90
N GLY A 224 -1.98 13.49 7.45
CA GLY A 224 -2.63 14.73 6.99
C GLY A 224 -1.72 15.95 7.12
N ARG A 225 -0.87 15.98 8.14
CA ARG A 225 0.04 17.10 8.42
C ARG A 225 1.03 17.35 7.29
N ARG A 226 1.48 16.30 6.59
CA ARG A 226 2.43 16.39 5.46
C ARG A 226 1.87 17.20 4.28
N TYR A 227 0.55 17.24 4.12
CA TYR A 227 -0.07 18.08 3.08
C TYR A 227 0.10 19.57 3.32
N MET A 228 0.27 20.01 4.58
CA MET A 228 0.50 21.42 4.86
C MET A 228 1.79 21.92 4.22
N ASP A 229 2.80 21.07 4.11
CA ASP A 229 4.05 21.41 3.43
C ASP A 229 3.96 21.13 1.93
N ALA A 230 3.36 19.99 1.55
CA ALA A 230 3.27 19.55 0.16
C ALA A 230 2.32 20.40 -0.71
N LEU A 231 1.41 21.17 -0.11
CA LEU A 231 0.45 22.03 -0.81
C LEU A 231 0.55 23.50 -0.38
N ARG A 232 1.61 23.88 0.35
CA ARG A 232 1.82 25.24 0.89
C ARG A 232 1.90 26.32 -0.18
N ASP A 233 2.27 25.92 -1.40
CA ASP A 233 2.43 26.77 -2.57
C ASP A 233 1.14 26.92 -3.39
N THR A 234 0.06 26.28 -2.94
CA THR A 234 -1.27 26.46 -3.53
C THR A 234 -2.01 27.59 -2.82
N ASP A 235 -2.72 28.44 -3.58
CA ASP A 235 -3.55 29.52 -3.03
C ASP A 235 -4.93 29.02 -2.52
N VAL A 236 -5.08 27.70 -2.32
CA VAL A 236 -6.34 27.08 -1.92
C VAL A 236 -6.39 26.93 -0.39
N PRO A 237 -7.45 27.42 0.28
CA PRO A 237 -7.59 27.25 1.72
C PRO A 237 -7.63 25.78 2.14
N ILE A 238 -6.95 25.44 3.25
CA ILE A 238 -6.99 24.08 3.81
C ILE A 238 -7.78 24.09 5.13
N LEU A 239 -8.80 23.24 5.21
CA LEU A 239 -9.51 22.91 6.44
C LEU A 239 -8.86 21.66 7.07
N PHE A 240 -7.98 21.88 8.05
CA PHE A 240 -7.30 20.82 8.80
C PHE A 240 -8.05 20.47 10.08
N LEU A 241 -8.38 19.18 10.28
CA LEU A 241 -9.32 18.73 11.32
C LEU A 241 -8.85 17.45 12.02
N PRO A 242 -9.26 17.21 13.28
CA PRO A 242 -9.01 15.92 13.93
C PRO A 242 -9.85 14.80 13.29
N ASP A 243 -9.38 13.56 13.38
CA ASP A 243 -10.10 12.39 12.82
C ASP A 243 -11.49 12.19 13.45
N ALA A 244 -11.70 12.69 14.67
CA ALA A 244 -13.02 12.68 15.32
C ALA A 244 -14.08 13.52 14.59
N ALA A 245 -13.67 14.45 13.72
CA ALA A 245 -14.56 15.29 12.93
C ALA A 245 -14.80 14.74 11.51
N LEU A 246 -14.42 13.48 11.24
CA LEU A 246 -14.42 12.91 9.88
C LEU A 246 -15.82 12.90 9.23
N GLU A 247 -16.88 12.55 9.96
CA GLU A 247 -18.26 12.61 9.45
C GLU A 247 -18.63 14.04 9.01
N TYR A 248 -18.33 15.03 9.84
CA TYR A 248 -18.55 16.45 9.53
C TYR A 248 -17.73 16.88 8.31
N ALA A 249 -16.46 16.47 8.26
CA ALA A 249 -15.56 16.77 7.15
C ALA A 249 -16.07 16.20 5.82
N VAL A 250 -16.57 14.96 5.83
CA VAL A 250 -17.15 14.31 4.66
C VAL A 250 -18.44 14.99 4.22
N ALA A 251 -19.31 15.39 5.15
CA ALA A 251 -20.55 16.10 4.82
C ALA A 251 -20.30 17.41 4.03
N LEU A 252 -19.18 18.08 4.32
CA LEU A 252 -18.73 19.29 3.62
C LEU A 252 -18.01 19.02 2.29
N SER A 253 -17.62 17.78 2.03
CA SER A 253 -16.82 17.41 0.86
C SER A 253 -17.67 17.12 -0.38
N ASP A 254 -17.05 17.25 -1.56
CA ASP A 254 -17.64 16.81 -2.82
C ASP A 254 -17.24 15.37 -3.19
N ALA A 255 -16.06 14.94 -2.75
CA ALA A 255 -15.51 13.60 -2.96
C ALA A 255 -14.45 13.29 -1.90
N VAL A 256 -14.24 11.99 -1.61
CA VAL A 256 -13.12 11.51 -0.80
C VAL A 256 -12.03 10.96 -1.72
N LEU A 257 -10.80 11.41 -1.52
CA LEU A 257 -9.62 10.97 -2.25
C LEU A 257 -8.70 10.19 -1.30
N LEU A 258 -8.33 8.99 -1.72
CA LEU A 258 -7.43 8.09 -0.99
C LEU A 258 -6.19 7.80 -1.82
N GLY A 259 -5.03 7.76 -1.15
CA GLY A 259 -3.88 7.03 -1.67
C GLY A 259 -4.09 5.52 -1.58
N ALA A 260 -3.12 4.77 -2.09
CA ALA A 260 -3.04 3.34 -1.86
C ALA A 260 -1.58 2.94 -1.59
N GLU A 261 -1.34 2.21 -0.51
CA GLU A 261 -0.11 1.45 -0.34
C GLU A 261 -0.09 0.28 -1.34
N SER A 262 -1.23 -0.40 -1.43
CA SER A 262 -1.50 -1.45 -2.42
C SER A 262 -3.00 -1.51 -2.74
N LEU A 263 -3.34 -2.22 -3.81
CA LEU A 263 -4.71 -2.53 -4.18
C LEU A 263 -4.91 -4.04 -4.16
N THR A 264 -6.08 -4.50 -3.73
CA THR A 264 -6.49 -5.90 -3.87
C THR A 264 -7.02 -6.14 -5.28
N ARG A 265 -7.07 -7.40 -5.71
CA ARG A 265 -7.46 -7.81 -7.06
C ARG A 265 -8.86 -7.35 -7.47
N ASP A 266 -9.76 -7.25 -6.49
CA ASP A 266 -11.13 -6.75 -6.60
C ASP A 266 -11.29 -5.25 -6.33
N GLY A 267 -10.19 -4.51 -6.17
CA GLY A 267 -10.21 -3.05 -6.04
C GLY A 267 -10.43 -2.52 -4.63
N GLY A 268 -10.16 -3.33 -3.61
CA GLY A 268 -9.99 -2.86 -2.24
C GLY A 268 -8.70 -2.04 -2.14
N ILE A 269 -8.72 -1.01 -1.31
CA ILE A 269 -7.60 -0.06 -1.18
C ILE A 269 -6.94 -0.30 0.17
N SER A 270 -5.69 -0.76 0.16
CA SER A 270 -4.85 -0.77 1.37
C SER A 270 -4.36 0.65 1.63
N ASN A 271 -4.78 1.22 2.76
CA ASN A 271 -4.37 2.57 3.18
C ASN A 271 -4.31 2.64 4.71
N THR A 272 -3.80 3.76 5.25
CA THR A 272 -3.72 3.99 6.69
C THR A 272 -5.09 3.84 7.37
N ILE A 273 -5.08 3.26 8.57
CA ILE A 273 -6.26 3.05 9.40
C ILE A 273 -7.07 4.34 9.56
N GLY A 274 -8.39 4.23 9.41
CA GLY A 274 -9.35 5.34 9.39
C GLY A 274 -9.82 5.72 7.98
N SER A 275 -9.14 5.23 6.94
CA SER A 275 -9.58 5.36 5.55
C SER A 275 -10.92 4.67 5.26
N THR A 276 -11.20 3.54 5.92
CA THR A 276 -12.50 2.86 5.86
C THR A 276 -13.59 3.68 6.55
N LEU A 277 -13.27 4.41 7.62
CA LEU A 277 -14.22 5.32 8.26
C LEU A 277 -14.58 6.47 7.31
N ALA A 278 -13.59 7.05 6.63
CA ALA A 278 -13.82 8.09 5.62
C ALA A 278 -14.71 7.58 4.49
N ALA A 279 -14.45 6.36 4.00
CA ALA A 279 -15.22 5.75 2.91
C ALA A 279 -16.66 5.38 3.33
N ARG A 280 -16.87 4.92 4.57
CA ARG A 280 -18.22 4.65 5.11
C ARG A 280 -19.04 5.92 5.30
N ALA A 281 -18.41 6.97 5.85
CA ALA A 281 -19.03 8.29 5.95
C ALA A 281 -19.41 8.82 4.57
N ALA A 282 -18.53 8.66 3.57
CA ALA A 282 -18.79 9.08 2.20
C ALA A 282 -20.00 8.36 1.62
N GLN A 283 -20.09 7.04 1.80
CA GLN A 283 -21.25 6.26 1.40
C GLN A 283 -22.54 6.76 2.08
N ALA A 284 -22.50 7.03 3.39
CA ALA A 284 -23.66 7.53 4.13
C ALA A 284 -24.15 8.90 3.62
N HIS A 285 -23.23 9.74 3.14
CA HIS A 285 -23.53 11.06 2.56
C HIS A 285 -23.73 11.05 1.04
N GLY A 286 -23.70 9.88 0.38
CA GLY A 286 -23.80 9.76 -1.08
C GLY A 286 -22.65 10.43 -1.83
N LYS A 287 -21.46 10.49 -1.22
CA LYS A 287 -20.24 11.08 -1.80
C LYS A 287 -19.39 9.99 -2.45
N PRO A 288 -18.80 10.25 -3.63
CA PRO A 288 -17.92 9.29 -4.27
C PRO A 288 -16.59 9.17 -3.52
N VAL A 289 -16.02 7.97 -3.55
CA VAL A 289 -14.69 7.65 -3.01
C VAL A 289 -13.79 7.23 -4.16
N TYR A 290 -12.69 7.95 -4.34
CA TYR A 290 -11.70 7.68 -5.37
C TYR A 290 -10.36 7.27 -4.76
N GLY A 291 -9.85 6.11 -5.14
CA GLY A 291 -8.46 5.73 -4.89
C GLY A 291 -7.56 6.23 -6.01
N ALA A 292 -6.38 6.76 -5.72
CA ALA A 292 -5.40 7.15 -6.74
C ALA A 292 -4.17 6.23 -6.68
N ALA A 293 -4.03 5.33 -7.65
CA ALA A 293 -2.95 4.36 -7.68
C ALA A 293 -2.66 3.81 -9.08
N ASP A 294 -1.38 3.58 -9.35
CA ASP A 294 -0.86 2.87 -10.52
C ASP A 294 -1.23 1.37 -10.42
N LEU A 295 -1.58 0.73 -11.55
CA LEU A 295 -1.92 -0.70 -11.59
C LEU A 295 -0.79 -1.64 -11.18
N PHE A 296 0.47 -1.19 -11.14
CA PHE A 296 1.57 -1.92 -10.51
C PHE A 296 1.36 -2.12 -9.01
N LYS A 297 0.49 -1.34 -8.34
CA LYS A 297 0.18 -1.55 -6.92
C LYS A 297 -0.85 -2.66 -6.66
N VAL A 298 -1.42 -3.29 -7.70
CA VAL A 298 -2.42 -4.34 -7.54
C VAL A 298 -1.77 -5.67 -7.18
N GLY A 299 -2.15 -6.25 -6.04
CA GLY A 299 -1.77 -7.58 -5.61
C GLY A 299 -2.69 -8.67 -6.16
N GLU A 300 -2.32 -9.92 -5.92
CA GLU A 300 -3.05 -11.09 -6.43
C GLU A 300 -4.27 -11.47 -5.56
N GLN A 301 -4.30 -11.02 -4.31
CA GLN A 301 -5.31 -11.38 -3.32
C GLN A 301 -6.58 -10.54 -3.47
N TYR A 302 -7.73 -11.16 -3.24
CA TYR A 302 -8.99 -10.46 -3.02
C TYR A 302 -9.03 -9.82 -1.62
N ALA A 303 -9.84 -8.78 -1.43
CA ALA A 303 -9.95 -8.11 -0.13
C ALA A 303 -10.33 -9.05 1.02
N SER A 304 -11.10 -10.10 0.76
CA SER A 304 -11.48 -11.12 1.74
C SER A 304 -10.36 -12.09 2.13
N GLU A 305 -9.28 -12.13 1.35
CA GLU A 305 -8.15 -13.05 1.52
C GLU A 305 -6.95 -12.36 2.17
N VAL A 306 -6.95 -11.03 2.23
CA VAL A 306 -5.87 -10.27 2.87
C VAL A 306 -5.85 -10.61 4.36
N PRO A 307 -4.71 -11.07 4.90
CA PRO A 307 -4.59 -11.38 6.32
C PRO A 307 -4.69 -10.12 7.19
N ASP A 308 -4.91 -10.34 8.48
CA ASP A 308 -4.87 -9.26 9.47
C ASP A 308 -3.57 -8.47 9.36
N GLN A 309 -3.71 -7.14 9.31
CA GLN A 309 -2.57 -6.24 9.18
C GLN A 309 -1.72 -6.25 10.46
N PRO A 310 -0.39 -6.07 10.33
CA PRO A 310 0.49 -6.04 11.49
C PRO A 310 0.09 -4.92 12.43
N LEU A 311 0.22 -5.19 13.73
CA LEU A 311 -0.04 -4.21 14.78
C LEU A 311 1.18 -3.29 14.94
N ARG A 312 0.89 -2.02 15.16
CA ARG A 312 1.85 -0.97 15.51
C ARG A 312 1.51 -0.45 16.91
N ASP A 313 2.53 -0.04 17.67
CA ASP A 313 2.34 0.67 18.92
C ASP A 313 1.99 2.14 18.65
N TYR A 314 1.08 2.66 19.48
CA TYR A 314 0.65 4.06 19.45
C TYR A 314 0.98 4.72 20.79
N ASP A 315 2.18 4.46 21.31
CA ASP A 315 2.61 4.93 22.63
C ASP A 315 2.71 6.47 22.72
N PHE A 316 2.73 7.17 21.58
CA PHE A 316 2.57 8.62 21.53
C PHE A 316 1.23 9.11 22.10
N LEU A 317 0.25 8.23 22.29
CA LEU A 317 -1.02 8.52 22.97
C LEU A 317 -0.87 8.58 24.50
N LEU A 318 0.18 7.97 25.06
CA LEU A 318 0.39 7.85 26.49
C LEU A 318 1.04 9.10 27.06
N ARG A 319 0.64 9.44 28.30
CA ARG A 319 1.33 10.43 29.13
C ARG A 319 2.35 9.75 30.04
N ASP A 320 3.29 10.54 30.55
CA ASP A 320 4.29 10.06 31.50
C ASP A 320 3.65 9.32 32.68
N GLY A 321 4.08 8.07 32.89
CA GLY A 321 3.59 7.21 33.96
C GLY A 321 2.35 6.38 33.63
N GLU A 322 1.73 6.56 32.47
CA GLU A 322 0.65 5.67 31.99
C GLU A 322 1.21 4.34 31.49
N CYS A 323 0.45 3.26 31.68
CA CYS A 323 0.82 1.93 31.23
C CYS A 323 -0.42 1.17 30.77
N CYS A 324 -0.66 1.18 29.46
CA CYS A 324 -1.72 0.41 28.81
C CYS A 324 -1.25 -0.09 27.44
N ALA A 325 -2.09 -0.87 26.78
CA ALA A 325 -1.81 -1.36 25.43
C ALA A 325 -2.32 -0.33 24.43
N THR A 326 -1.48 0.01 23.46
CA THR A 326 -1.79 0.94 22.39
C THR A 326 -1.82 0.25 21.03
N ASP A 327 -1.62 -1.07 20.99
CA ASP A 327 -1.48 -1.86 19.77
C ASP A 327 -2.74 -1.80 18.89
N ALA A 328 -2.59 -1.33 17.64
CA ALA A 328 -3.65 -1.34 16.62
C ALA A 328 -3.05 -1.55 15.22
N PRO A 329 -3.82 -1.98 14.21
CA PRO A 329 -3.34 -2.04 12.84
C PRO A 329 -2.93 -0.66 12.31
N GLU A 330 -1.82 -0.59 11.59
CA GLU A 330 -1.41 0.66 10.90
C GLU A 330 -2.16 0.88 9.59
N LEU A 331 -2.41 -0.21 8.87
CA LEU A 331 -3.13 -0.23 7.60
C LEU A 331 -4.45 -0.98 7.75
N GLU A 332 -5.36 -0.72 6.83
CA GLU A 332 -6.58 -1.49 6.63
C GLU A 332 -6.92 -1.57 5.14
N ILE A 333 -7.80 -2.50 4.78
CA ILE A 333 -8.35 -2.59 3.43
C ILE A 333 -9.71 -1.88 3.41
N VAL A 334 -9.80 -0.75 2.71
CA VAL A 334 -11.08 -0.14 2.34
C VAL A 334 -11.81 -1.11 1.42
N PRO A 335 -12.98 -1.64 1.82
CA PRO A 335 -13.68 -2.64 1.02
C PRO A 335 -14.06 -2.13 -0.38
N PRO A 336 -13.97 -2.98 -1.42
CA PRO A 336 -14.27 -2.59 -2.80
C PRO A 336 -15.64 -1.92 -2.98
N HIS A 337 -16.66 -2.37 -2.24
CA HIS A 337 -18.03 -1.84 -2.34
C HIS A 337 -18.19 -0.40 -1.80
N LEU A 338 -17.18 0.14 -1.11
CA LEU A 338 -17.14 1.55 -0.71
C LEU A 338 -16.39 2.43 -1.73
N VAL A 339 -15.70 1.83 -2.69
CA VAL A 339 -14.88 2.54 -3.68
C VAL A 339 -15.70 2.81 -4.94
N THR A 340 -15.79 4.07 -5.35
CA THR A 340 -16.47 4.46 -6.59
C THR A 340 -15.63 4.12 -7.82
N ALA A 341 -14.36 4.53 -7.81
CA ALA A 341 -13.40 4.17 -8.84
C ALA A 341 -11.96 4.32 -8.33
N ILE A 342 -11.04 3.59 -8.97
CA ILE A 342 -9.61 3.78 -8.83
C ILE A 342 -9.15 4.60 -10.03
N LEU A 343 -8.56 5.76 -9.78
CA LEU A 343 -7.90 6.59 -10.77
C LEU A 343 -6.54 5.94 -11.08
N THR A 344 -6.42 5.41 -12.29
CA THR A 344 -5.24 4.70 -12.79
C THR A 344 -4.66 5.39 -14.02
N GLU A 345 -3.49 4.95 -14.48
CA GLU A 345 -2.89 5.37 -15.75
C GLU A 345 -3.76 5.03 -16.98
N LEU A 346 -4.70 4.09 -16.86
CA LEU A 346 -5.68 3.75 -17.91
C LEU A 346 -6.97 4.59 -17.81
N GLY A 347 -7.04 5.52 -16.84
CA GLY A 347 -8.25 6.27 -16.49
C GLY A 347 -8.97 5.71 -15.26
N PRO A 348 -10.20 6.18 -14.98
CA PRO A 348 -10.99 5.66 -13.86
C PRO A 348 -11.45 4.22 -14.11
N VAL A 349 -11.15 3.33 -13.18
CA VAL A 349 -11.52 1.93 -13.20
C VAL A 349 -12.40 1.63 -11.99
N ALA A 350 -13.65 1.27 -12.22
CA ALA A 350 -14.52 0.78 -11.14
C ALA A 350 -14.00 -0.57 -10.61
N PRO A 351 -14.14 -0.89 -9.31
CA PRO A 351 -13.60 -2.12 -8.72
C PRO A 351 -13.94 -3.39 -9.49
N GLN A 352 -15.18 -3.55 -9.94
CA GLN A 352 -15.64 -4.71 -10.74
C GLN A 352 -14.97 -4.85 -12.11
N ASN A 353 -14.31 -3.80 -12.61
CA ASN A 353 -13.62 -3.79 -13.89
C ASN A 353 -12.09 -3.89 -13.74
N LEU A 354 -11.57 -3.99 -12.51
CA LEU A 354 -10.12 -3.94 -12.27
C LEU A 354 -9.37 -5.11 -12.92
N GLU A 355 -9.88 -6.33 -12.83
CA GLU A 355 -9.26 -7.49 -13.49
C GLU A 355 -9.16 -7.33 -15.01
N ALA A 356 -10.22 -6.78 -15.63
CA ALA A 356 -10.23 -6.50 -17.06
C ALA A 356 -9.20 -5.43 -17.44
N ALA A 357 -9.02 -4.41 -16.58
CA ALA A 357 -7.99 -3.39 -16.76
C ALA A 357 -6.57 -3.97 -16.62
N LEU A 358 -6.33 -4.88 -15.68
CA LEU A 358 -5.04 -5.58 -15.52
C LEU A 358 -4.68 -6.42 -16.75
N SER A 359 -5.66 -7.07 -17.36
CA SER A 359 -5.45 -7.86 -18.58
C SER A 359 -4.98 -6.96 -19.74
N ARG A 360 -5.48 -5.72 -19.80
CA ARG A 360 -5.06 -4.70 -20.78
C ARG A 360 -3.67 -4.15 -20.52
N ARG A 361 -3.25 -4.05 -19.25
CA ARG A 361 -1.87 -3.68 -18.87
C ARG A 361 -0.86 -4.68 -19.45
N GLY A 362 -1.16 -5.99 -19.38
CA GLY A 362 -0.33 -7.03 -20.00
C GLY A 362 -0.16 -6.87 -21.51
N THR A 363 -1.21 -6.46 -22.23
CA THR A 363 -1.14 -6.18 -23.67
C THR A 363 -0.41 -4.87 -24.00
N CYS A 364 -0.56 -3.79 -23.23
CA CYS A 364 0.14 -2.53 -23.49
C CYS A 364 1.66 -2.65 -23.29
N LEU A 365 2.10 -3.40 -22.27
CA LEU A 365 3.53 -3.65 -22.02
C LEU A 365 4.18 -4.50 -23.14
N ALA A 366 3.39 -5.30 -23.87
CA ALA A 366 3.88 -6.08 -25.01
C ALA A 366 3.92 -5.27 -26.33
N ILE A 367 3.06 -4.26 -26.47
CA ILE A 367 2.97 -3.44 -27.70
C ILE A 367 4.05 -2.35 -27.70
N GLU A 368 4.41 -1.78 -26.54
CA GLU A 368 5.51 -0.82 -26.42
C GLU A 368 6.89 -1.45 -26.73
N GLU A 369 7.02 -2.78 -26.70
CA GLU A 369 8.25 -3.49 -27.08
C GLU A 369 8.36 -3.79 -28.58
N THR A 370 7.33 -3.47 -29.38
CA THR A 370 7.29 -3.74 -30.83
C THR A 370 7.29 -2.49 -31.72
N THR A 371 7.47 -1.30 -31.13
CA THR A 371 7.62 0.00 -31.82
C THR A 371 8.87 0.70 -31.35
#